data_AF-A0A3B8ZWD9-F1
#
_entry.id   AF-A0A3B8ZWD9-F1
#
_cell.length_a   1.000
_cell.length_b   1.000
_cell.length_c   1.000
_cell.angle_alpha   90.00
_cell.angle_beta   90.00
_cell.angle_gamma   90.00
#
_symmetry.space_group_name_H-M   'P 1'
#
loop_
_entity.id
_entity.type
_entity.pdbx_description
1 polymer ?
#
loop_
_entity_poly.entity_id
_entity_poly.type
_entity_poly.pdbx_seq_one_letter_code
_entity_poly.pdbx_strand_id
1 'polypeptide(L)' 'MATKCDQKTEVYARVCGFFRPVQQWNRGKKEEYRERVEFVVADKGEKNH' A
#
# COMPACT_ATOMS: atom_id res chain seq x y z
N MET A 1 9.36 21.81 18.02
CA MET A 1 9.08 20.61 17.20
C MET A 1 7.66 20.18 17.54
N ALA A 2 6.72 20.31 16.61
CA ALA A 2 5.36 19.80 16.84
C ALA A 2 5.45 18.28 16.94
N THR A 3 5.49 17.78 18.17
CA THR A 3 5.44 16.36 18.49
C THR A 3 4.11 15.83 17.98
N LYS A 4 4.18 14.86 17.06
CA LYS A 4 3.08 14.25 16.32
C LYS A 4 1.77 14.23 17.13
N CYS A 5 0.68 14.69 16.53
CA CYS A 5 -0.64 14.57 17.14
C CYS A 5 -0.97 13.07 17.32
N ASP A 6 -1.37 12.67 18.53
CA ASP A 6 -1.68 11.28 18.93
C ASP A 6 -3.02 10.76 18.35
N GLN A 7 -3.39 11.25 17.17
CA GLN A 7 -4.65 10.93 16.51
C GLN A 7 -4.46 9.79 15.50
N LYS A 8 -5.49 8.95 15.37
CA LYS A 8 -5.49 7.88 14.37
C LYS A 8 -5.54 8.49 12.98
N THR A 9 -4.59 8.11 12.13
CA THR A 9 -4.59 8.48 10.72
C THR A 9 -5.42 7.50 9.91
N GLU A 10 -6.26 8.02 9.01
CA GLU A 10 -6.98 7.21 8.05
C GLU A 10 -6.07 6.82 6.90
N VAL A 11 -5.96 5.51 6.64
CA VAL A 11 -5.13 4.96 5.56
C VAL A 11 -6.02 4.71 4.35
N TYR A 12 -5.63 5.24 3.20
CA TYR A 12 -6.32 5.08 1.92
C TYR A 12 -5.46 4.28 0.94
N ALA A 13 -6.12 3.49 0.09
CA ALA A 13 -5.47 2.80 -1.01
C ALA A 13 -6.28 2.92 -2.29
N ARG A 14 -5.59 2.86 -3.44
CA ARG A 14 -6.19 2.95 -4.77
C ARG A 14 -6.77 1.59 -5.19
N VAL A 15 -8.05 1.59 -5.54
CA VAL A 15 -8.80 0.43 -6.03
C VAL A 15 -9.46 0.84 -7.36
N CYS A 16 -9.14 0.14 -8.46
CA CYS A 16 -9.74 0.35 -9.78
C CYS A 16 -9.92 1.83 -10.20
N GLY A 17 -8.95 2.69 -9.89
CA GLY A 17 -8.96 4.11 -10.30
C GLY A 17 -9.36 5.12 -9.22
N PHE A 18 -9.94 4.71 -8.08
CA PHE A 18 -10.35 5.63 -7.00
C PHE A 18 -9.72 5.27 -5.65
N PHE A 19 -9.64 6.23 -4.74
CA PHE A 19 -9.14 6.02 -3.38
C PHE A 19 -10.27 5.56 -2.46
N ARG A 20 -10.02 4.52 -1.66
CA ARG A 20 -10.96 4.00 -0.66
C ARG A 20 -10.25 3.84 0.69
N PRO A 21 -10.90 4.18 1.81
CA PRO A 21 -10.33 3.95 3.14
C PRO A 21 -10.15 2.44 3.38
N VAL A 22 -8.93 2.05 3.75
CA VAL A 22 -8.55 0.64 3.98
C VAL A 22 -9.31 0.05 5.17
N GLN A 23 -9.63 0.89 6.16
CA GLN A 23 -10.41 0.50 7.34
C GLN A 23 -11.82 -0.04 6.97
N GLN A 24 -12.38 0.37 5.82
CA GLN A 24 -13.71 -0.05 5.37
C GLN A 24 -13.71 -1.29 4.46
N TRP A 25 -12.58 -1.96 4.29
CA TRP A 25 -12.49 -3.13 3.40
C TRP A 25 -13.20 -4.35 4.00
N ASN A 26 -14.06 -4.97 3.19
CA ASN A 26 -14.67 -6.26 3.52
C ASN A 26 -13.63 -7.40 3.40
N ARG A 27 -13.98 -8.60 3.88
CA ARG A 27 -13.08 -9.76 3.87
C ARG A 27 -12.58 -10.10 2.46
N GLY A 28 -13.46 -10.07 1.45
CA GLY A 28 -13.10 -10.35 0.06
C GLY A 28 -12.06 -9.38 -0.50
N LYS A 29 -12.24 -8.07 -0.28
CA LYS A 29 -11.27 -7.06 -0.75
C LYS A 29 -9.90 -7.18 -0.08
N LYS A 30 -9.85 -7.65 1.17
CA LYS A 30 -8.58 -7.94 1.84
C LYS A 30 -7.85 -9.13 1.20
N GLU A 31 -8.58 -10.19 0.83
CA GLU A 31 -7.99 -11.32 0.10
C GLU A 31 -7.55 -10.91 -1.32
N GLU A 32 -8.42 -10.22 -2.08
CA GLU A 32 -8.05 -9.69 -3.41
C GLU A 32 -6.80 -8.78 -3.37
N TYR A 33 -6.63 -8.02 -2.28
CA TYR A 33 -5.45 -7.17 -2.11
C TYR A 33 -4.18 -7.98 -1.79
N ARG A 34 -4.30 -9.07 -1.01
CA ARG A 34 -3.17 -9.97 -0.71
C ARG A 34 -2.64 -10.69 -1.94
N GLU A 35 -3.51 -10.93 -2.92
CA GLU A 35 -3.14 -11.55 -4.19
C GLU A 35 -2.44 -10.58 -5.17
N ARG A 36 -2.38 -9.27 -4.85
CA ARG A 36 -1.68 -8.30 -5.69
C ARG A 36 -0.17 -8.51 -5.62
N VAL A 37 0.47 -8.45 -6.78
CA VAL A 37 1.93 -8.47 -6.91
C VAL A 37 2.42 -7.10 -7.37
N GLU A 38 3.48 -6.62 -6.74
CA GLU A 38 4.18 -5.42 -7.17
C GLU A 38 5.05 -5.75 -8.39
N PHE A 39 5.06 -4.84 -9.36
CA PHE A 39 5.99 -4.95 -10.47
C PHE A 39 7.38 -4.51 -9.99
N VAL A 40 8.30 -5.46 -9.90
CA VAL A 40 9.71 -5.18 -9.59
C VAL A 40 10.43 -4.84 -10.88
N VAL A 41 10.94 -3.61 -10.99
CA VAL A 41 11.85 -3.26 -12.07
C VAL A 41 13.14 -4.04 -11.85
N ALA A 42 13.48 -4.94 -12.77
CA ALA A 42 14.76 -5.63 -12.72
C ALA A 42 15.88 -4.59 -12.76
N ASP A 43 16.65 -4.51 -11.68
CA ASP A 43 17.80 -3.60 -11.61
C ASP A 43 18.85 -4.09 -12.61
N LYS A 44 18.97 -3.40 -13.75
CA LYS A 44 20.12 -3.55 -14.64
C LYS A 44 21.26 -2.74 -14.02
N GLY A 45 21.93 -3.29 -13.02
CA GLY A 45 22.96 -2.57 -12.26
C GLY A 45 23.78 -3.42 -11.31
N GLU A 46 24.85 -4.00 -11.86
CA GLU A 46 26.16 -4.22 -11.22
C GLU A 46 26.24 -4.92 -9.84
N LYS A 47 26.83 -6.12 -9.81
CA LYS A 47 27.94 -6.44 -8.90
C LYS A 47 28.98 -7.32 -9.59
N ASN A 48 30.11 -6.71 -9.96
CA ASN A 48 31.41 -7.38 -9.95
C ASN A 48 31.70 -7.80 -8.50
N HIS A 49 31.97 -9.09 -8.27
CA HIS A 49 33.01 -9.56 -7.37
C HIS A 49 33.41 -10.98 -7.77
#